data_AF-A0A1J5KBK2-F1
#
_entry.id   AF-A0A1J5KBK2-F1
#
_cell.length_a   1.000
_cell.length_b   1.000
_cell.length_c   1.000
_cell.angle_alpha   90.00
_cell.angle_beta   90.00
_cell.angle_gamma   90.00
#
_symmetry.space_group_name_H-M   'P 1'
#
loop_
_entity.id
_entity.type
_entity.pdbx_description
1 polymer ?
#
loop_
_entity_poly.entity_id
_entity_poly.type
_entity_poly.pdbx_seq_one_letter_code
_entity_poly.pdbx_strand_id
1 'polypeptide(L)'
;MKYTSIIITALLSFALLSCEEDKEQRLAETLRLEQRNDSIVKVIDNHWRFDVPVPKDKVQKNLDDWNEWRQFKSELMQKPTGTLTAYEQKVETLISKLSSVKTTIIPFFNKPEVVTRLMVLDTKIKSLHTYISLDAVQSDKVLVLIDEVTKETISLQNQFEEIVRKSEIPKEVGEEEMLRALDTSRMANPDMVPDVLNPTPATPKLAVPTTEGND
;
A
#
# COMPACT_ATOMS: atom_id res chain seq x y z
N MET A 1 -48.54 -46.73 -39.24
CA MET A 1 -48.14 -46.31 -37.87
C MET A 1 -47.05 -47.18 -37.23
N LYS A 2 -46.49 -48.21 -37.90
CA LYS A 2 -45.39 -49.03 -37.33
C LYS A 2 -44.00 -48.38 -37.44
N TYR A 3 -43.74 -47.63 -38.52
CA TYR A 3 -42.43 -46.99 -38.76
C TYR A 3 -42.23 -45.67 -38.00
N THR A 4 -43.31 -44.96 -37.68
CA THR A 4 -43.26 -43.70 -36.91
C THR A 4 -42.77 -43.93 -35.48
N SER A 5 -43.16 -45.03 -34.82
CA SER A 5 -42.61 -45.39 -33.50
C SER A 5 -41.13 -45.73 -33.55
N ILE A 6 -40.67 -46.43 -34.59
CA ILE A 6 -39.26 -46.81 -34.73
C ILE A 6 -38.38 -45.58 -34.94
N ILE A 7 -38.83 -44.61 -35.74
CA ILE A 7 -38.11 -43.35 -35.98
C ILE A 7 -38.02 -42.51 -34.69
N ILE A 8 -39.09 -42.43 -33.91
CA ILE A 8 -39.10 -41.70 -32.63
C ILE A 8 -38.14 -42.35 -31.62
N THR A 9 -38.13 -43.69 -31.54
CA THR A 9 -37.20 -44.40 -30.65
C THR A 9 -35.74 -44.22 -31.09
N ALA A 10 -35.45 -44.26 -32.39
CA ALA A 10 -34.10 -44.05 -32.92
C ALA A 10 -33.60 -42.61 -32.71
N LEU A 11 -34.48 -41.61 -32.87
CA LEU A 11 -34.15 -40.19 -32.62
C LEU A 11 -33.87 -39.92 -31.13
N LEU A 12 -34.62 -40.58 -30.24
CA LEU A 12 -34.41 -40.49 -28.79
C LEU A 12 -33.07 -41.12 -28.37
N SER A 13 -32.67 -42.24 -28.99
CA SER A 13 -31.37 -42.87 -28.72
C SER A 13 -30.18 -42.00 -29.17
N PHE A 14 -30.32 -41.26 -30.28
CA PHE A 14 -29.28 -40.35 -30.77
C PHE A 14 -29.12 -39.12 -29.87
N ALA A 15 -30.22 -38.61 -29.30
CA ALA A 15 -30.18 -37.48 -28.37
C ALA A 15 -29.50 -37.82 -27.02
N LEU A 16 -29.53 -39.09 -26.60
CA LEU A 16 -28.89 -39.53 -25.35
C LEU A 16 -27.38 -39.75 -25.48
N LEU A 17 -26.88 -40.07 -26.68
CA LEU A 17 -25.44 -40.28 -26.93
C LEU A 17 -24.63 -38.98 -27.08
N SER A 18 -25.29 -37.84 -27.34
CA SER A 18 -24.62 -36.54 -27.54
C SER A 18 -24.08 -35.89 -26.25
N CYS A 19 -24.32 -36.48 -25.07
CA CYS A 19 -24.00 -35.88 -23.75
C CYS A 19 -22.71 -36.43 -23.11
N GLU A 20 -22.08 -37.45 -23.70
CA GLU A 20 -20.88 -38.12 -23.16
C GLU A 20 -19.59 -37.42 -23.63
N GLU A 21 -19.54 -37.03 -24.90
CA GLU A 21 -18.34 -36.51 -25.58
C GLU A 21 -17.85 -35.17 -25.00
N ASP A 22 -18.78 -34.34 -24.51
CA ASP A 22 -18.50 -33.02 -23.91
C ASP A 22 -17.87 -33.15 -22.50
N LYS A 23 -18.14 -34.26 -21.78
CA LYS A 23 -17.59 -34.49 -20.43
C LYS A 23 -16.12 -34.87 -20.49
N GLU A 24 -15.74 -35.76 -21.42
CA GLU A 24 -14.35 -36.18 -21.58
C GLU A 24 -13.46 -35.04 -22.09
N GLN A 25 -13.96 -34.21 -23.01
CA GLN A 25 -13.24 -33.01 -23.48
C GLN A 25 -13.02 -32.01 -22.35
N ARG A 26 -14.04 -31.72 -21.53
CA ARG A 26 -13.91 -30.83 -20.37
C ARG A 26 -12.91 -31.36 -19.34
N LEU A 27 -12.90 -32.66 -19.06
CA LEU A 27 -11.93 -33.27 -18.14
C LEU A 27 -10.49 -33.19 -18.68
N ALA A 28 -10.31 -33.39 -19.99
CA ALA A 28 -9.01 -33.25 -20.63
C ALA A 28 -8.51 -31.79 -20.64
N GLU A 29 -9.42 -30.82 -20.78
CA GLU A 29 -9.10 -29.39 -20.69
C GLU A 29 -8.76 -28.96 -19.27
N THR A 30 -9.50 -29.41 -18.26
CA THR A 30 -9.18 -29.11 -16.85
C THR A 30 -7.82 -29.68 -16.47
N LEU A 31 -7.52 -30.92 -16.87
CA LEU A 31 -6.22 -31.55 -16.59
C LEU A 31 -5.06 -30.80 -17.27
N ARG A 32 -5.25 -30.33 -18.50
CA ARG A 32 -4.25 -29.49 -19.20
C ARG A 32 -4.09 -28.13 -18.54
N LEU A 33 -5.16 -27.54 -18.02
CA LEU A 33 -5.11 -26.27 -17.29
C LEU A 33 -4.37 -26.43 -15.96
N GLU A 34 -4.65 -27.49 -15.21
CA GLU A 34 -3.95 -27.84 -13.96
C GLU A 34 -2.44 -28.02 -14.20
N GLN A 35 -2.04 -28.79 -15.22
CA GLN A 35 -0.62 -28.98 -15.57
C GLN A 35 0.08 -27.67 -15.93
N ARG A 36 -0.60 -26.76 -16.64
CA ARG A 36 -0.06 -25.42 -16.93
C ARG A 36 0.08 -24.61 -15.66
N ASN A 37 -0.94 -24.60 -14.82
CA ASN A 37 -0.93 -23.89 -13.54
C ASN A 37 0.21 -24.39 -12.64
N ASP A 38 0.47 -25.69 -12.57
CA ASP A 38 1.60 -26.24 -11.81
C ASP A 38 2.94 -25.70 -12.28
N SER A 39 3.14 -25.64 -13.60
CA SER A 39 4.38 -25.09 -14.18
C SER A 39 4.54 -23.60 -13.87
N ILE A 40 3.44 -22.84 -13.93
CA ILE A 40 3.41 -21.40 -13.66
C ILE A 40 3.65 -21.13 -12.17
N VAL A 41 2.95 -21.86 -11.29
CA VAL A 41 3.13 -21.76 -9.85
C VAL A 41 4.58 -22.04 -9.49
N LYS A 42 5.23 -23.05 -10.09
CA LYS A 42 6.66 -23.31 -9.84
C LYS A 42 7.55 -22.12 -10.24
N VAL A 43 7.25 -21.45 -11.35
CA VAL A 43 8.02 -20.26 -11.78
C VAL A 43 7.82 -19.09 -10.81
N ILE A 44 6.57 -18.80 -10.45
CA ILE A 44 6.21 -17.75 -9.48
C ILE A 44 6.83 -18.06 -8.11
N ASP A 45 6.70 -19.29 -7.64
CA ASP A 45 7.19 -19.79 -6.36
C ASP A 45 8.70 -19.55 -6.21
N ASN A 46 9.49 -19.86 -7.24
CA ASN A 46 10.92 -19.62 -7.23
C ASN A 46 11.30 -18.12 -7.20
N HIS A 47 10.43 -17.26 -7.73
CA HIS A 47 10.64 -15.80 -7.79
C HIS A 47 9.95 -15.06 -6.65
N TRP A 48 9.13 -15.71 -5.83
CA TRP A 48 8.38 -15.09 -4.73
C TRP A 48 9.32 -14.75 -3.56
N ARG A 49 10.10 -13.69 -3.75
CA ARG A 49 11.06 -13.18 -2.77
C ARG A 49 11.09 -11.66 -2.86
N PHE A 50 10.84 -11.01 -1.73
CA PHE A 50 10.84 -9.56 -1.60
C PHE A 50 12.04 -9.15 -0.73
N ASP A 51 13.20 -8.97 -1.35
CA ASP A 51 14.46 -8.66 -0.66
C ASP A 51 14.50 -7.20 -0.18
N VAL A 52 13.68 -6.88 0.82
CA VAL A 52 13.61 -5.55 1.44
C VAL A 52 14.63 -5.48 2.59
N PRO A 53 15.60 -4.55 2.56
CA PRO A 53 16.60 -4.42 3.62
C PRO A 53 15.95 -3.96 4.92
N VAL A 54 16.58 -4.28 6.04
CA VAL A 54 16.12 -3.78 7.35
C VAL A 54 16.31 -2.26 7.43
N PRO A 55 15.31 -1.48 7.88
CA PRO A 55 15.47 -0.05 8.12
C PRO A 55 16.57 0.24 9.15
N LYS A 56 17.18 1.42 9.07
CA LYS A 56 18.08 1.91 10.13
C LYS A 56 17.37 1.98 11.49
N ASP A 57 18.11 1.73 12.57
CA ASP A 57 17.59 1.59 13.95
C ASP A 57 16.57 2.65 14.37
N LYS A 58 16.83 3.94 14.08
CA LYS A 58 15.93 5.03 14.47
C LYS A 58 14.61 5.02 13.68
N VAL A 59 14.66 4.64 12.41
CA VAL A 59 13.48 4.50 11.56
C VAL A 59 12.71 3.26 12.00
N GLN A 60 13.43 2.16 12.27
CA GLN A 60 12.86 0.92 12.78
C GLN A 60 12.04 1.17 14.06
N LYS A 61 12.55 1.95 15.03
CA LYS A 61 11.80 2.32 16.24
C LYS A 61 10.45 2.98 15.94
N ASN A 62 10.42 3.94 15.02
CA ASN A 62 9.17 4.61 14.62
C ASN A 62 8.21 3.66 13.88
N LEU A 63 8.75 2.68 13.15
CA LEU A 63 7.97 1.68 12.41
C LEU A 63 7.51 0.50 13.28
N ASP A 64 8.17 0.23 14.40
CA ASP A 64 7.81 -0.83 15.34
C ASP A 64 6.49 -0.54 16.05
N ASP A 65 6.23 0.72 16.38
CA ASP A 65 4.97 1.17 16.98
C ASP A 65 3.80 1.11 15.98
N TRP A 66 4.10 1.09 14.68
CA TRP A 66 3.09 1.03 13.63
C TRP A 66 2.71 -0.42 13.30
N ASN A 67 1.71 -0.93 14.01
CA ASN A 67 1.24 -2.30 13.89
C ASN A 67 0.84 -2.69 12.46
N GLU A 68 0.09 -1.86 11.75
CA GLU A 68 -0.42 -2.15 10.40
C GLU A 68 0.74 -2.32 9.41
N TRP A 69 1.78 -1.49 9.51
CA TRP A 69 2.98 -1.61 8.71
C TRP A 69 3.75 -2.90 9.00
N ARG A 70 3.89 -3.28 10.28
CA ARG A 70 4.50 -4.56 10.66
C ARG A 70 3.72 -5.75 10.10
N GLN A 71 2.40 -5.73 10.21
CA GLN A 71 1.55 -6.78 9.67
C GLN A 71 1.66 -6.88 8.16
N PHE A 72 1.67 -5.76 7.44
CA PHE A 72 1.90 -5.72 6.01
C PHE A 72 3.27 -6.30 5.63
N LYS A 73 4.37 -5.84 6.28
CA LYS A 73 5.71 -6.37 6.02
C LYS A 73 5.82 -7.86 6.31
N SER A 74 5.26 -8.32 7.43
CA SER A 74 5.25 -9.75 7.79
C SER A 74 4.54 -10.57 6.73
N GLU A 75 3.37 -10.12 6.28
CA GLU A 75 2.62 -10.78 5.20
C GLU A 75 3.45 -10.82 3.91
N LEU A 76 4.10 -9.71 3.53
CA LEU A 76 4.89 -9.60 2.30
C LEU A 76 6.07 -10.59 2.29
N MET A 77 6.73 -10.79 3.44
CA MET A 77 7.87 -11.72 3.56
C MET A 77 7.45 -13.19 3.56
N GLN A 78 6.21 -13.47 3.95
CA GLN A 78 5.70 -14.84 4.01
C GLN A 78 5.32 -15.33 2.62
N LYS A 79 5.97 -16.40 2.19
CA LYS A 79 5.65 -17.08 0.94
C LYS A 79 4.41 -17.98 1.10
N PRO A 80 3.39 -17.89 0.22
CA PRO A 80 2.28 -18.83 0.24
C PRO A 80 2.75 -20.21 -0.23
N THR A 81 2.02 -21.25 0.15
CA THR A 81 2.31 -22.63 -0.27
C THR A 81 1.11 -23.22 -0.99
N GLY A 82 1.36 -24.11 -1.96
CA GLY A 82 0.30 -24.82 -2.66
C GLY A 82 -0.01 -24.26 -4.04
N THR A 83 -1.28 -23.95 -4.29
CA THR A 83 -1.86 -23.72 -5.62
C THR A 83 -1.82 -22.25 -6.04
N LEU A 84 -2.11 -21.97 -7.31
CA LEU A 84 -2.26 -20.61 -7.85
C LEU A 84 -3.26 -19.77 -7.01
N THR A 85 -4.38 -20.36 -6.60
CA THR A 85 -5.37 -19.72 -5.73
C THR A 85 -4.81 -19.27 -4.39
N ALA A 86 -3.85 -20.00 -3.82
CA ALA A 86 -3.19 -19.57 -2.58
C ALA A 86 -2.35 -18.30 -2.81
N TYR A 87 -1.73 -18.16 -3.98
CA TYR A 87 -1.02 -16.94 -4.37
C TYR A 87 -1.98 -15.77 -4.63
N GLU A 88 -3.13 -16.01 -5.26
CA GLU A 88 -4.18 -14.98 -5.44
C GLU A 88 -4.65 -14.43 -4.09
N GLN A 89 -5.10 -15.31 -3.19
CA GLN A 89 -5.56 -14.95 -1.84
C GLN A 89 -4.48 -14.23 -1.04
N LYS A 90 -3.21 -14.62 -1.23
CA LYS A 90 -2.07 -13.95 -0.62
C LYS A 90 -2.00 -12.49 -1.06
N VAL A 91 -2.12 -12.23 -2.36
CA VAL A 91 -2.07 -10.87 -2.90
C VAL A 91 -3.29 -10.06 -2.46
N GLU A 92 -4.48 -10.64 -2.43
CA GLU A 92 -5.67 -9.97 -1.87
C GLU A 92 -5.46 -9.56 -0.40
N THR A 93 -4.87 -10.45 0.40
CA THR A 93 -4.52 -10.16 1.80
C THR A 93 -3.51 -9.01 1.90
N LEU A 94 -2.51 -8.95 1.00
CA LEU A 94 -1.57 -7.83 0.93
C LEU A 94 -2.27 -6.50 0.58
N ILE A 95 -3.21 -6.51 -0.37
CA ILE A 95 -3.99 -5.32 -0.74
C ILE A 95 -4.79 -4.82 0.47
N SER A 96 -5.45 -5.73 1.20
CA SER A 96 -6.22 -5.38 2.39
C SER A 96 -5.33 -4.75 3.48
N LYS A 97 -4.20 -5.38 3.80
CA LYS A 97 -3.25 -4.86 4.80
C LYS A 97 -2.66 -3.51 4.39
N LEU A 98 -2.30 -3.34 3.12
CA LEU A 98 -1.79 -2.06 2.63
C LEU A 98 -2.86 -0.96 2.66
N SER A 99 -4.13 -1.31 2.46
CA SER A 99 -5.25 -0.37 2.66
C SER A 99 -5.30 0.12 4.10
N SER A 100 -5.15 -0.78 5.09
CA SER A 100 -5.05 -0.40 6.51
C SER A 100 -3.84 0.48 6.80
N VAL A 101 -2.68 0.20 6.19
CA VAL A 101 -1.50 1.08 6.29
C VAL A 101 -1.83 2.48 5.79
N LYS A 102 -2.46 2.63 4.61
CA LYS A 102 -2.81 3.95 4.05
C LYS A 102 -3.75 4.76 4.95
N THR A 103 -4.65 4.12 5.69
CA THR A 103 -5.62 4.83 6.56
C THR A 103 -5.08 5.10 7.97
N THR A 104 -3.99 4.45 8.37
CA THR A 104 -3.39 4.53 9.71
C THR A 104 -2.00 5.18 9.71
N ILE A 105 -1.65 5.93 8.65
CA ILE A 105 -0.35 6.60 8.55
C ILE A 105 -0.15 7.50 9.77
N ILE A 106 0.92 7.24 10.53
CA ILE A 106 1.24 8.01 11.72
C ILE A 106 1.54 9.47 11.35
N PRO A 107 1.16 10.47 12.18
CA PRO A 107 1.31 11.89 11.84
C PRO A 107 2.73 12.29 11.44
N PHE A 108 3.75 11.67 12.03
CA PHE A 108 5.15 11.92 11.71
C PHE A 108 5.51 11.59 10.25
N PHE A 109 4.93 10.52 9.69
CA PHE A 109 5.14 10.09 8.31
C PHE A 109 4.02 10.49 7.36
N ASN A 110 2.97 11.15 7.85
CA ASN A 110 1.85 11.60 7.02
C ASN A 110 2.25 12.84 6.19
N LYS A 111 3.07 12.62 5.18
CA LYS A 111 3.54 13.62 4.22
C LYS A 111 3.15 13.20 2.80
N PRO A 112 2.92 14.15 1.88
CA PRO A 112 2.51 13.82 0.50
C PRO A 112 3.43 12.80 -0.17
N GLU A 113 4.74 12.86 0.07
CA GLU A 113 5.73 11.96 -0.54
C GLU A 113 5.53 10.50 -0.10
N VAL A 114 5.14 10.28 1.15
CA VAL A 114 4.84 8.94 1.68
C VAL A 114 3.52 8.43 1.11
N VAL A 115 2.49 9.29 1.10
CA VAL A 115 1.17 8.94 0.58
C VAL A 115 1.24 8.55 -0.90
N THR A 116 1.96 9.32 -1.71
CA THR A 116 2.16 9.00 -3.14
C THR A 116 2.85 7.66 -3.34
N ARG A 117 3.92 7.38 -2.58
CA ARG A 117 4.64 6.10 -2.68
C ARG A 117 3.77 4.91 -2.27
N LEU A 118 2.96 5.07 -1.21
CA LEU A 118 1.99 4.05 -0.81
C LEU A 118 0.92 3.80 -1.91
N MET A 119 0.46 4.83 -2.61
CA MET A 119 -0.47 4.67 -3.72
C MET A 119 0.15 3.94 -4.92
N VAL A 120 1.41 4.24 -5.24
CA VAL A 120 2.15 3.52 -6.29
C VAL A 120 2.30 2.05 -5.91
N LEU A 121 2.76 1.76 -4.68
CA LEU A 121 2.88 0.39 -4.17
C LEU A 121 1.53 -0.35 -4.22
N ASP A 122 0.45 0.28 -3.80
CA ASP A 122 -0.92 -0.29 -3.88
C ASP A 122 -1.32 -0.62 -5.30
N THR A 123 -1.01 0.25 -6.26
CA THR A 123 -1.27 0.02 -7.68
C THR A 123 -0.46 -1.16 -8.22
N LYS A 124 0.80 -1.31 -7.81
CA LYS A 124 1.65 -2.44 -8.21
C LYS A 124 1.15 -3.77 -7.66
N ILE A 125 0.74 -3.80 -6.39
CA ILE A 125 0.18 -5.02 -5.78
C ILE A 125 -1.18 -5.38 -6.40
N LYS A 126 -2.04 -4.39 -6.69
CA LYS A 126 -3.30 -4.64 -7.41
C LYS A 126 -3.07 -5.15 -8.83
N SER A 127 -2.06 -4.61 -9.52
CA SER A 127 -1.67 -5.12 -10.84
C SER A 127 -1.17 -6.56 -10.73
N LEU A 128 -0.36 -6.88 -9.70
CA LEU A 128 0.10 -8.24 -9.43
C LEU A 128 -1.09 -9.20 -9.24
N HIS A 129 -2.10 -8.79 -8.48
CA HIS A 129 -3.33 -9.55 -8.32
C HIS A 129 -4.00 -9.80 -9.67
N THR A 130 -4.22 -8.73 -10.47
CA THR A 130 -4.85 -8.85 -11.78
C THR A 130 -4.17 -9.87 -12.68
N TYR A 131 -2.83 -9.89 -12.76
CA TYR A 131 -2.12 -10.82 -13.65
C TYR A 131 -2.06 -12.26 -13.13
N ILE A 132 -2.06 -12.46 -11.81
CA ILE A 132 -2.12 -13.80 -11.21
C ILE A 132 -3.51 -14.41 -11.39
N SER A 133 -4.58 -13.59 -11.30
CA SER A 133 -5.97 -14.06 -11.41
C SER A 133 -6.47 -14.28 -12.84
N LEU A 134 -5.62 -14.16 -13.87
CA LEU A 134 -6.02 -14.45 -15.25
C LEU A 134 -6.05 -15.96 -15.50
N ASP A 135 -7.06 -16.44 -16.24
CA ASP A 135 -7.13 -17.85 -16.69
C ASP A 135 -5.86 -18.30 -17.43
N ALA A 136 -5.28 -17.39 -18.21
CA ALA A 136 -3.96 -17.53 -18.81
C ALA A 136 -2.97 -16.60 -18.11
N VAL A 137 -2.39 -17.07 -17.01
CA VAL A 137 -1.43 -16.29 -16.21
C VAL A 137 -0.22 -15.91 -17.05
N GLN A 138 0.10 -14.61 -17.03
CA GLN A 138 1.27 -14.05 -17.70
C GLN A 138 2.45 -14.03 -16.72
N SER A 139 3.14 -15.17 -16.56
CA SER A 139 4.24 -15.32 -15.59
C SER A 139 5.28 -14.20 -15.69
N ASP A 140 5.68 -13.81 -16.90
CA ASP A 140 6.69 -12.76 -17.10
C ASP A 140 6.27 -11.42 -16.50
N LYS A 141 4.98 -11.08 -16.58
CA LYS A 141 4.42 -9.86 -15.99
C LYS A 141 4.36 -9.97 -14.47
N VAL A 142 3.99 -11.13 -13.94
CA VAL A 142 3.97 -11.41 -12.50
C VAL A 142 5.38 -11.24 -11.92
N LEU A 143 6.40 -11.79 -12.58
CA LEU A 143 7.80 -11.70 -12.17
C LEU A 143 8.27 -10.25 -12.13
N VAL A 144 8.00 -9.48 -13.19
CA VAL A 144 8.31 -8.03 -13.22
C VAL A 144 7.61 -7.29 -12.08
N LEU A 145 6.36 -7.63 -11.78
CA LEU A 145 5.61 -6.97 -10.71
C LEU A 145 6.13 -7.32 -9.31
N ILE A 146 6.64 -8.54 -9.08
CA ILE A 146 7.32 -8.89 -7.82
C ILE A 146 8.55 -8.00 -7.60
N ASP A 147 9.36 -7.81 -8.65
CA ASP A 147 10.53 -6.93 -8.60
C ASP A 147 10.13 -5.47 -8.38
N GLU A 148 9.08 -4.99 -9.06
CA GLU A 148 8.57 -3.63 -8.89
C GLU A 148 8.02 -3.40 -7.48
N VAL A 149 7.25 -4.33 -6.91
CA VAL A 149 6.76 -4.26 -5.53
C VAL A 149 7.93 -4.20 -4.54
N THR A 150 8.98 -4.99 -4.77
CA THR A 150 10.20 -4.93 -3.96
C THR A 150 10.86 -3.55 -4.04
N LYS A 151 11.05 -3.01 -5.24
CA LYS A 151 11.64 -1.68 -5.47
C LYS A 151 10.82 -0.57 -4.82
N GLU A 152 9.49 -0.59 -4.95
CA GLU A 152 8.61 0.41 -4.36
C GLU A 152 8.62 0.32 -2.82
N THR A 153 8.69 -0.89 -2.26
CA THR A 153 8.79 -1.08 -0.81
C THR A 153 10.12 -0.52 -0.27
N ILE A 154 11.24 -0.79 -0.96
CA ILE A 154 12.55 -0.19 -0.65
C ILE A 154 12.48 1.34 -0.76
N SER A 155 11.86 1.85 -1.83
CA SER A 155 11.77 3.28 -2.05
C SER A 155 10.92 3.99 -1.01
N LEU A 156 9.85 3.36 -0.53
CA LEU A 156 9.03 3.85 0.58
C LEU A 156 9.83 3.86 1.88
N GLN A 157 10.60 2.79 2.15
CA GLN A 157 11.47 2.74 3.31
C GLN A 157 12.53 3.85 3.30
N ASN A 158 13.19 4.08 2.16
CA ASN A 158 14.14 5.18 1.98
C ASN A 158 13.49 6.54 2.24
N GLN A 159 12.22 6.71 1.90
CA GLN A 159 11.47 7.93 2.21
C GLN A 159 11.28 8.12 3.71
N PHE A 160 11.00 7.05 4.47
CA PHE A 160 10.97 7.11 5.93
C PHE A 160 12.34 7.48 6.52
N GLU A 161 13.41 6.91 5.98
CA GLU A 161 14.77 7.24 6.41
C GLU A 161 15.10 8.71 6.16
N GLU A 162 14.72 9.23 5.00
CA GLU A 162 14.94 10.63 4.65
C GLU A 162 14.16 11.58 5.56
N ILE A 163 12.93 11.23 5.94
CA ILE A 163 12.12 12.02 6.87
C ILE A 163 12.77 12.07 8.25
N VAL A 164 13.20 10.92 8.76
CA VAL A 164 13.91 10.86 10.05
C VAL A 164 15.20 11.66 9.98
N ARG A 165 16.01 11.47 8.92
CA ARG A 165 17.26 12.20 8.72
C ARG A 165 17.07 13.71 8.70
N LYS A 166 16.04 14.23 8.00
CA LYS A 166 15.72 15.66 7.97
C LYS A 166 15.24 16.18 9.31
N SER A 167 14.51 15.37 10.08
CA SER A 167 14.03 15.77 11.42
C SER A 167 15.15 15.94 12.45
N GLU A 168 16.32 15.36 12.20
CA GLU A 168 17.50 15.46 13.07
C GLU A 168 18.34 16.71 12.80
N ILE A 169 18.06 17.44 11.72
CA ILE A 169 18.75 18.69 11.42
C ILE A 169 18.22 19.75 12.39
N PRO A 170 19.06 20.31 13.28
CA PRO A 170 18.62 21.34 14.20
C PRO A 170 18.24 22.60 13.40
N LYS A 171 17.21 23.30 13.86
CA LYS A 171 16.86 24.60 13.31
C LYS A 171 17.80 25.67 13.83
N GLU A 172 18.17 26.60 12.97
CA GLU A 172 19.00 27.74 13.36
C GLU A 172 18.20 28.80 14.11
N VAL A 173 18.89 29.59 14.94
CA VAL A 173 18.26 30.70 15.67
C VAL A 173 17.68 31.70 14.67
N GLY A 174 16.37 31.97 14.77
CA GLY A 174 15.64 32.88 13.87
C GLY A 174 15.10 32.23 12.59
N GLU A 175 15.37 30.94 12.32
CA GLU A 175 14.85 30.23 11.15
C GLU A 175 13.31 30.15 11.16
N GLU A 176 12.71 29.88 12.33
CA GLU A 176 11.25 29.82 12.45
C GLU A 176 10.58 31.17 12.20
N GLU A 177 11.22 32.27 12.59
CA GLU A 177 10.73 33.63 12.35
C GLU A 177 10.80 33.97 10.87
N MET A 178 11.91 33.60 10.21
CA MET A 178 12.08 33.74 8.76
C MET A 178 11.02 32.93 7.99
N LEU A 179 10.82 31.66 8.35
CA LEU A 179 9.81 30.80 7.71
C LEU A 179 8.39 31.35 7.88
N ARG A 180 8.06 31.90 9.06
CA ARG A 180 6.77 32.57 9.31
C ARG A 180 6.59 33.86 8.52
N ALA A 181 7.69 34.58 8.24
CA ALA A 181 7.66 35.79 7.42
C ALA A 181 7.50 35.49 5.92
N LEU A 182 8.00 34.34 5.46
CA LEU A 182 7.88 33.89 4.07
C LEU A 182 6.51 33.28 3.74
N ASP A 183 5.73 32.88 4.75
CA ASP A 183 4.38 32.31 4.56
C ASP A 183 3.38 33.37 4.06
N THR A 184 3.26 33.48 2.74
CA THR A 184 2.32 34.39 2.06
C THR A 184 0.86 33.99 2.23
N SER A 185 0.56 32.78 2.70
CA SER A 185 -0.81 32.30 2.92
C SER A 185 -1.53 33.16 3.97
N ARG A 186 -0.77 33.71 4.93
CA ARG A 186 -1.27 34.65 5.94
C ARG A 186 -1.67 36.00 5.37
N MET A 187 -1.05 36.42 4.26
CA MET A 187 -1.42 37.67 3.58
C MET A 187 -2.69 37.52 2.73
N ALA A 188 -3.05 36.28 2.37
CA ALA A 188 -4.27 35.97 1.60
C ALA A 188 -5.54 35.93 2.46
N ASN A 189 -5.42 35.79 3.79
CA ASN A 189 -6.55 35.83 4.72
C ASN A 189 -6.22 36.68 5.97
N PRO A 190 -6.39 38.02 5.88
CA PRO A 190 -6.02 38.95 6.95
C PRO A 190 -6.83 38.76 8.24
N ASP A 191 -8.02 38.15 8.17
CA ASP A 191 -8.91 37.95 9.32
C ASP A 191 -8.49 36.75 10.21
N MET A 192 -7.51 35.95 9.79
CA MET A 192 -6.98 34.80 10.54
C MET A 192 -5.58 35.03 11.13
N VAL A 193 -5.07 36.26 11.12
CA VAL A 193 -3.78 36.60 11.73
C VAL A 193 -3.94 36.58 13.26
N PRO A 194 -3.24 35.70 14.01
CA PRO A 194 -3.27 35.73 15.46
C PRO A 194 -2.62 37.04 15.97
N ASP A 195 -3.29 37.71 16.90
CA ASP A 195 -2.96 39.03 17.46
C ASP A 195 -1.72 39.00 18.40
N VAL A 196 -0.60 38.43 17.94
CA VAL A 196 0.64 38.30 18.72
C VAL A 196 1.69 39.34 18.31
N LEU A 197 1.29 40.38 17.57
CA LEU A 197 2.19 41.47 17.15
C LEU A 197 1.78 42.86 17.65
N ASN A 198 0.93 42.93 18.66
CA ASN A 198 0.73 44.17 19.42
C ASN A 198 1.57 44.12 20.71
N PRO A 199 2.84 44.58 20.71
CA PRO A 199 3.45 45.00 21.97
C PRO A 199 2.69 46.24 22.42
N THR A 200 1.80 46.07 23.40
CA THR A 200 1.21 47.19 24.15
C THR A 200 2.34 48.14 24.53
N PRO A 201 2.27 49.45 24.19
CA PRO A 201 3.26 50.40 24.67
C PRO A 201 3.20 50.36 26.19
N ALA A 202 4.30 49.94 26.83
CA ALA A 202 4.44 50.01 28.28
C ALA A 202 4.27 51.49 28.67
N THR A 203 3.12 51.82 29.26
CA THR A 203 2.92 53.11 29.91
C THR A 203 3.95 53.23 31.04
N PRO A 204 4.72 54.33 31.10
CA PRO A 204 5.65 54.53 32.19
C PRO A 204 4.84 54.63 33.49
N LYS A 205 5.10 53.74 34.46
CA LYS A 205 4.62 53.91 35.82
C LYS A 205 5.19 55.23 36.34
N LEU A 206 4.33 56.22 36.57
CA LEU A 206 4.68 57.41 37.34
C LEU A 206 5.23 56.94 38.70
N ALA A 207 6.45 57.36 39.01
CA ALA A 207 7.05 57.18 40.32
C ALA A 207 6.20 57.92 41.36
N VAL A 208 5.76 57.19 42.38
CA VAL A 208 5.22 57.75 43.61
C VAL A 208 6.41 58.39 44.36
N PRO A 209 6.35 59.67 44.78
CA PRO A 209 7.38 60.23 45.63
C PRO A 209 7.21 59.70 47.05
N THR A 210 8.22 58.97 47.52
CA THR A 210 8.43 58.68 48.94
C THR A 210 8.90 59.95 49.63
N THR A 211 8.14 60.44 50.60
CA THR A 211 8.66 61.31 51.66
C THR A 211 8.29 60.71 53.00
N GLU A 212 9.23 59.95 53.57
CA GLU A 212 9.33 59.71 55.01
C GLU A 212 10.37 60.68 55.58
N GLY A 213 10.05 61.29 56.73
CA GLY A 213 11.06 61.59 57.77
C GLY A 213 11.19 63.03 58.26
N ASN A 214 10.59 63.28 59.43
CA ASN A 214 11.06 64.06 60.59
C ASN A 214 11.63 65.49 60.44
N ASP A 215 11.00 66.48 61.09
CA ASP A 215 11.20 66.82 62.51
C ASP A 215 9.95 67.52 63.09
#